data_AF-A0A838ZPM0-F1
#
_entry.id   AF-A0A838ZPM0-F1
#
_cell.length_a   1.000
_cell.length_b   1.000
_cell.length_c   1.000
_cell.angle_alpha   90.00
_cell.angle_beta   90.00
_cell.angle_gamma   90.00
#
_symmetry.space_group_name_H-M   'P 1'
#
loop_
_entity.id
_entity.type
_entity.pdbx_description
1 polymer ?
#
loop_
_entity_poly.entity_id
_entity_poly.type
_entity_poly.pdbx_seq_one_letter_code
_entity_poly.pdbx_strand_id
1 'polypeptide(L)' 'MNTSALITMLSAQIIVISITAYFFIRVLKTPPKQEPDSYEDNDDEFVRQPE' A
#
# COMPACT_ATOMS: atom_id res chain seq x y z
N MET A 1 -4.08 31.71 24.26
CA MET A 1 -4.41 30.44 23.59
C MET A 1 -4.45 29.34 24.63
N ASN A 2 -5.46 28.48 24.64
CA ASN A 2 -5.60 27.44 25.65
C ASN A 2 -4.59 26.31 25.37
N THR A 3 -3.69 26.05 26.32
CA THR A 3 -2.67 25.00 26.24
C THR A 3 -3.28 23.62 25.94
N SER A 4 -4.46 23.32 26.49
CA SER A 4 -5.17 22.05 26.23
C SER A 4 -5.58 21.89 24.77
N ALA A 5 -5.98 22.99 24.11
CA ALA A 5 -6.35 22.97 22.70
C ALA A 5 -5.11 22.73 21.81
N LEU A 6 -3.98 23.35 22.15
CA LEU A 6 -2.71 23.14 21.45
C LEU A 6 -2.22 21.68 21.56
N ILE A 7 -2.27 21.11 22.76
CA ILE A 7 -1.87 19.72 23.00
C ILE A 7 -2.74 18.75 22.18
N THR A 8 -4.06 18.97 22.18
CA THR A 8 -5.01 18.13 21.43
C THR A 8 -4.80 18.23 19.92
N MET A 9 -4.51 19.43 19.41
CA MET A 9 -4.20 19.65 18.01
C MET A 9 -2.92 18.91 17.60
N LEU A 10 -1.83 19.06 18.37
CA LEU A 10 -0.55 18.43 18.07
C LEU A 10 -0.62 16.90 18.18
N SER A 11 -1.34 16.37 19.17
CA SER A 11 -1.50 14.92 19.32
C SER A 11 -2.23 14.32 18.13
N ALA A 12 -3.33 14.93 17.68
CA ALA A 12 -4.06 14.48 16.50
C ALA A 12 -3.17 14.47 15.25
N GLN A 13 -2.38 15.54 15.04
CA GLN A 13 -1.46 15.63 13.91
C GLN A 13 -0.39 14.53 13.96
N ILE A 14 0.25 14.34 15.13
CA ILE A 14 1.29 13.32 15.30
C ILE A 14 0.73 11.93 15.01
N ILE A 15 -0.47 11.60 15.50
CA ILE A 15 -1.11 10.31 15.27
C ILE A 15 -1.32 10.06 13.77
N VAL A 16 -1.90 11.03 13.06
CA VAL A 16 -2.15 10.91 11.61
C VAL A 16 -0.85 10.77 10.84
N ILE A 17 0.17 11.59 11.16
CA ILE A 17 1.49 11.53 10.52
C ILE A 17 2.14 10.17 10.76
N SER A 18 2.13 9.66 12.00
CA SER A 18 2.72 8.37 12.35
C SER A 18 2.06 7.20 11.61
N ILE A 19 0.72 7.17 11.56
CA ILE A 19 -0.03 6.13 10.84
C ILE A 19 0.28 6.20 9.34
N THR A 20 0.27 7.40 8.76
CA THR A 20 0.53 7.60 7.33
C THR A 20 1.96 7.18 6.96
N ALA A 21 2.95 7.62 7.74
CA ALA A 21 4.35 7.25 7.55
C ALA A 21 4.55 5.73 7.67
N TYR A 22 3.89 5.07 8.63
CA TYR A 22 3.96 3.62 8.78
C TYR A 22 3.48 2.90 7.51
N PHE A 23 2.32 3.25 6.97
CA PHE A 23 1.81 2.62 5.75
C PHE A 23 2.68 2.92 4.54
N PHE A 24 3.21 4.14 4.41
CA PHE A 24 4.10 4.49 3.30
C PHE A 24 5.39 3.69 3.36
N ILE A 25 6.01 3.60 4.54
CA ILE A 25 7.20 2.76 4.75
C ILE A 25 6.86 1.30 4.43
N ARG A 26 5.71 0.81 4.87
CA ARG A 26 5.27 -0.55 4.58
C ARG A 26 5.11 -0.78 3.08
N VAL A 27 4.43 0.11 2.35
CA VAL A 27 4.25 -0.01 0.89
C VAL A 27 5.60 0.03 0.16
N LEU A 28 6.47 0.98 0.50
CA LEU A 28 7.76 1.16 -0.17
C LEU A 28 8.75 0.01 0.11
N LYS A 29 8.62 -0.67 1.26
CA LYS A 29 9.53 -1.75 1.67
C LYS A 29 8.96 -3.15 1.50
N THR A 30 7.66 -3.29 1.27
CA THR A 30 7.07 -4.62 1.02
C THR A 30 7.56 -5.08 -0.36
N PRO A 31 8.31 -6.18 -0.46
CA PRO A 31 8.71 -6.69 -1.76
C PRO A 31 7.45 -7.01 -2.57
N PRO A 32 7.47 -6.80 -3.90
CA PRO A 32 6.35 -7.21 -4.74
C PRO A 32 6.08 -8.68 -4.48
N LYS A 33 4.82 -9.01 -4.17
CA LYS A 33 4.41 -10.40 -4.11
C LYS A 33 4.69 -10.97 -5.49
N GLN A 34 5.44 -12.08 -5.54
CA GLN A 34 5.61 -12.81 -6.80
C GLN A 34 4.22 -13.31 -7.18
N GLU A 35 3.61 -12.66 -8.16
CA GLU A 35 2.35 -13.10 -8.72
C GLU A 35 2.64 -14.33 -9.57
N PRO A 36 1.77 -15.36 -9.55
CA PRO A 36 1.85 -16.43 -10.54
C PRO A 36 1.74 -15.80 -11.94
N ASP A 37 2.45 -16.38 -12.91
CA ASP A 37 2.45 -15.86 -14.27
C ASP A 37 1.00 -15.84 -14.77
N SER A 38 0.53 -14.67 -15.24
CA SER A 38 -0.83 -14.54 -15.74
C SER A 38 -1.09 -15.36 -17.00
N TYR A 39 -0.04 -15.92 -17.61
CA TYR A 39 -0.11 -16.81 -18.76
C TYR A 39 0.15 -18.29 -18.42
N GLU A 40 0.37 -18.65 -17.15
CA GLU A 40 0.66 -20.04 -16.72
C GLU A 40 -0.43 -21.02 -17.20
N ASP A 41 -1.69 -20.60 -17.22
CA ASP A 41 -2.82 -21.40 -17.69
C ASP A 41 -2.88 -21.57 -19.23
N ASN A 42 -2.09 -20.80 -19.98
CA ASN A 42 -2.11 -20.74 -21.44
C ASN A 42 -0.77 -21.14 -22.08
N ASP A 43 0.23 -21.54 -21.28
CA ASP A 43 1.58 -21.89 -21.76
C ASP A 43 1.57 -23.01 -22.83
N ASP A 44 0.58 -23.92 -22.76
CA ASP A 44 0.41 -25.04 -23.70
C ASP A 44 -0.50 -24.72 -24.91
N GLU A 45 -1.11 -23.52 -24.99
CA GLU A 45 -1.97 -23.12 -26.11
C GLU A 45 -1.16 -22.52 -27.28
N PHE A 46 -0.87 -23.35 -28.30
CA PHE A 46 -0.18 -22.90 -29.53
C PHE A 46 -1.07 -22.15 -30.55
N VAL A 47 -2.38 -22.14 -30.33
CA VAL A 47 -3.37 -21.57 -31.26
C VAL A 47 -4.03 -20.36 -30.60
N ARG A 48 -3.98 -19.20 -31.27
CA ARG A 48 -4.65 -17.98 -30.78
C ARG A 48 -6.16 -18.19 -30.67
N GLN A 49 -6.74 -17.73 -29.56
CA GLN A 49 -8.18 -17.66 -29.39
C GLN A 49 -8.79 -16.71 -30.45
N PRO A 50 -9.91 -17.10 -31.10
CA PRO A 50 -10.60 -16.25 -32.05
C PRO A 50 -11.26 -15.05 -31.33
N GLU A 51 -11.37 -13.91 -32.03
CA GLU A 51 -12.04 -12.69 -31.54
C GLU A 51 -13.55 -12.85 -31.34
#